data_AF-A0AAW2UUD4-F1
#
_entry.id   AF-A0AAW2UUD4-F1
#
_cell.length_a   1.000
_cell.length_b   1.000
_cell.length_c   1.000
_cell.angle_alpha   90.00
_cell.angle_beta   90.00
_cell.angle_gamma   90.00
#
_symmetry.space_group_name_H-M   'P 1'
#
loop_
_entity.id
_entity.type
_entity.pdbx_description
1 polymer ?
#
loop_
_entity_poly.entity_id
_entity_poly.type
_entity_poly.pdbx_seq_one_letter_code
_entity_poly.pdbx_strand_id
1 'polypeptide(L)'
;MTNEIRKQYDRLDDVPLMVLRMKEVYVVSDRHNRYAATKAFFRTKMTEGSSVQSHGVKMLSLVEKLEDLKAGLDNDTYIDVIL
;
A
#
# COMPACT_ATOMS: atom_id res chain seq x y z
N MET A 1 -14.17 -9.91 -40.15
CA MET A 1 -13.58 -8.69 -39.55
C MET A 1 -13.03 -9.03 -38.18
N THR A 2 -11.90 -9.73 -38.14
CA THR A 2 -11.35 -10.28 -36.89
C THR A 2 -9.82 -10.34 -36.91
N ASN A 3 -9.19 -9.57 -37.80
CA ASN A 3 -7.74 -9.63 -38.02
C ASN A 3 -7.03 -8.33 -37.66
N GLU A 4 -7.70 -7.18 -37.66
CA GLU A 4 -7.05 -5.90 -37.40
C GLU A 4 -6.72 -5.72 -35.91
N ILE A 5 -7.64 -6.10 -35.02
CA ILE A 5 -7.40 -6.07 -33.56
C ILE A 5 -6.37 -7.14 -33.17
N ARG A 6 -6.48 -8.35 -33.71
CA ARG A 6 -5.55 -9.45 -33.43
C ARG A 6 -4.14 -9.17 -33.95
N LYS A 7 -4.00 -8.54 -35.12
CA LYS A 7 -2.71 -8.15 -35.70
C LYS A 7 -2.02 -7.00 -34.94
N GLN A 8 -2.78 -6.17 -34.21
CA GLN A 8 -2.19 -5.20 -33.28
C GLN A 8 -1.61 -5.85 -32.02
N TYR A 9 -2.18 -6.98 -31.57
CA TYR A 9 -1.68 -7.75 -30.42
C TYR A 9 -0.67 -8.85 -30.78
N ASP A 10 -0.54 -9.24 -32.06
CA ASP A 10 0.44 -10.22 -32.55
C ASP A 10 1.87 -9.67 -32.67
N ARG A 11 2.11 -8.40 -32.31
CA ARG A 11 3.47 -7.88 -32.15
C ARG A 11 4.01 -8.40 -30.82
N LEU A 12 4.68 -9.56 -30.87
CA LEU A 12 5.36 -10.19 -29.73
C LEU A 12 6.29 -9.24 -28.95
N ASP A 13 6.69 -8.12 -29.54
CA ASP A 13 7.44 -7.02 -28.89
C ASP A 13 6.63 -6.20 -27.87
N ASP A 14 5.29 -6.28 -27.88
CA ASP A 14 4.40 -5.56 -26.96
C ASP A 14 4.13 -6.31 -25.64
N VAL A 15 4.32 -7.64 -25.60
CA VAL A 15 4.11 -8.43 -24.37
C VAL A 15 5.09 -8.04 -23.26
N PRO A 16 6.41 -7.90 -23.52
CA PRO A 16 7.35 -7.37 -22.52
C PRO A 16 6.99 -5.95 -22.06
N LEU A 17 6.53 -5.10 -22.98
CA LEU A 17 6.11 -3.72 -22.67
C LEU A 17 4.85 -3.68 -21.79
N MET A 18 3.87 -4.54 -22.06
CA MET A 18 2.68 -4.69 -21.22
C MET A 18 3.04 -5.18 -19.82
N VAL A 19 3.91 -6.19 -19.70
CA VAL A 19 4.37 -6.70 -18.40
C VAL A 19 5.14 -5.62 -17.63
N LEU A 20 5.97 -4.82 -18.31
CA LEU A 20 6.67 -3.69 -17.70
C LEU A 20 5.68 -2.65 -17.18
N ARG A 21 4.72 -2.23 -18.00
CA ARG A 21 3.67 -1.27 -17.59
C ARG A 21 2.84 -1.78 -16.42
N MET A 22 2.48 -3.07 -16.41
CA MET A 22 1.81 -3.68 -15.27
C MET A 22 2.67 -3.61 -14.01
N LYS A 23 3.95 -4.00 -14.08
CA LYS A 23 4.89 -3.90 -12.94
C LYS A 23 5.00 -2.46 -12.43
N GLU A 24 5.13 -1.48 -13.32
CA GLU A 24 5.19 -0.06 -12.94
C GLU A 24 3.92 0.38 -12.22
N VAL A 25 2.74 0.01 -12.73
CA VAL A 25 1.46 0.31 -12.07
C VAL A 25 1.40 -0.35 -10.69
N TYR A 26 1.77 -1.64 -10.56
CA TYR A 26 1.80 -2.32 -9.27
C TYR A 26 2.79 -1.68 -8.29
N VAL A 27 3.98 -1.26 -8.73
CA VAL A 27 4.97 -0.57 -7.89
C VAL A 27 4.49 0.81 -7.47
N VAL A 28 3.82 1.55 -8.36
CA VAL A 28 3.21 2.85 -8.03
C VAL A 28 2.07 2.67 -7.03
N SER A 29 1.19 1.68 -7.25
CA SER A 29 0.13 1.33 -6.31
C SER A 29 0.68 0.91 -4.95
N ASP A 30 1.73 0.11 -4.91
CA ASP A 30 2.41 -0.31 -3.68
C ASP A 30 2.99 0.90 -2.91
N ARG A 31 3.69 1.81 -3.60
CA ARG A 31 4.19 3.05 -2.99
C ARG A 31 3.07 3.93 -2.46
N HIS A 32 1.99 4.06 -3.22
CA HIS A 32 0.82 4.83 -2.80
C HIS A 32 0.16 4.21 -1.56
N ASN A 33 0.01 2.89 -1.53
CA ASN A 33 -0.56 2.15 -0.41
C ASN A 33 0.29 2.29 0.85
N ARG A 34 1.62 2.15 0.73
CA ARG A 34 2.57 2.40 1.83
C ARG A 34 2.44 3.82 2.36
N TYR A 35 2.42 4.82 1.49
CA TYR A 35 2.25 6.21 1.90
C TYR A 35 0.92 6.45 2.60
N ALA A 36 -0.19 5.94 2.06
CA ALA A 36 -1.52 6.11 2.64
C ALA A 36 -1.63 5.45 4.02
N ALA A 37 -1.11 4.24 4.18
CA ALA A 37 -1.06 3.54 5.47
C ALA A 37 -0.20 4.30 6.48
N THR A 38 1.00 4.73 6.07
CA THR A 38 1.95 5.46 6.94
C THR A 38 1.32 6.78 7.41
N LYS A 39 0.70 7.51 6.48
CA LYS A 39 -0.02 8.75 6.80
C LYS A 39 -1.18 8.51 7.76
N ALA A 40 -1.94 7.43 7.59
CA ALA A 40 -3.05 7.09 8.49
C ALA A 40 -2.55 6.74 9.91
N PHE A 41 -1.44 6.01 10.01
CA PHE A 41 -0.79 5.67 11.28
C PHE A 41 -0.38 6.93 12.06
N PHE A 42 0.44 7.80 11.46
CA PHE A 42 0.90 9.03 12.13
C PHE A 42 -0.20 10.05 12.43
N ARG A 43 -1.30 10.03 11.66
CA ARG A 43 -2.45 10.93 11.88
C ARG A 43 -3.45 10.40 12.88
N THR A 44 -3.42 9.12 13.21
CA THR A 44 -4.36 8.56 14.19
C THR A 44 -3.96 9.07 15.56
N LYS A 45 -4.86 9.82 16.19
CA LYS A 45 -4.72 10.32 17.55
C LYS A 45 -5.83 9.74 18.41
N MET A 46 -5.50 9.43 19.65
CA MET A 46 -6.51 9.04 20.62
C MET A 46 -7.41 10.23 20.88
N THR A 47 -8.72 10.04 20.77
CA THR A 47 -9.69 11.09 21.10
C THR A 47 -9.79 11.20 22.62
N GLU A 48 -9.85 12.43 23.15
CA GLU A 48 -10.02 12.65 24.58
C GLU A 48 -11.30 11.96 25.08
N GLY A 49 -11.21 11.26 26.21
CA GLY A 49 -12.31 10.47 26.76
C GLY A 49 -12.60 9.15 26.03
N SER A 50 -11.86 8.79 24.98
CA SER A 50 -12.00 7.48 24.31
C SER A 50 -11.26 6.35 25.05
N SER A 51 -11.70 5.11 24.81
CA SER A 51 -11.07 3.93 25.40
C SER A 51 -9.67 3.70 24.81
N VAL A 52 -8.67 3.60 25.70
CA VAL A 52 -7.28 3.23 25.35
C VAL A 52 -7.25 1.87 24.64
N GLN A 53 -8.09 0.92 25.04
CA GLN A 53 -8.14 -0.39 24.42
C GLN A 53 -8.68 -0.31 22.98
N SER A 54 -9.68 0.53 22.73
CA SER A 54 -10.20 0.78 21.37
C SER A 54 -9.16 1.44 20.48
N HIS A 55 -8.45 2.44 21.00
CA HIS A 55 -7.34 3.09 20.30
C HIS A 55 -6.20 2.11 20.01
N GLY A 56 -5.81 1.28 20.97
CA GLY A 56 -4.77 0.26 20.81
C GLY A 56 -5.09 -0.76 19.73
N VAL A 57 -6.33 -1.27 19.68
CA VAL A 57 -6.78 -2.18 18.59
C VAL A 57 -6.70 -1.50 17.23
N LYS A 58 -7.11 -0.22 17.14
CA LYS A 58 -7.01 0.54 15.90
C LYS A 58 -5.56 0.73 15.47
N MET A 59 -4.67 1.08 16.40
CA MET A 59 -3.25 1.25 16.09
C MET A 59 -2.60 -0.06 15.67
N LEU A 60 -2.90 -1.18 16.36
CA LEU A 60 -2.40 -2.50 15.99
C LEU A 60 -2.79 -2.87 14.55
N SER A 61 -4.04 -2.64 14.16
CA SER A 61 -4.48 -2.90 12.78
C SER A 61 -3.74 -2.08 11.72
N LEU A 62 -3.24 -0.88 12.08
CA LEU A 62 -2.41 -0.06 11.20
C LEU A 62 -0.96 -0.56 11.16
N VAL A 63 -0.42 -1.08 12.27
CA VAL A 63 0.91 -1.71 12.33
C VAL A 63 0.95 -2.93 11.43
N GLU A 64 0.00 -3.87 11.60
CA GLU A 64 -0.11 -5.08 10.77
C GLU A 64 -0.16 -4.74 9.28
N LYS A 65 -0.97 -3.74 8.91
CA LYS A 65 -1.04 -3.25 7.53
C LYS A 65 0.29 -2.67 7.01
N LEU A 66 1.06 -2.01 7.87
CA LEU A 66 2.36 -1.46 7.49
C LEU A 66 3.44 -2.55 7.35
N GLU A 67 3.38 -3.59 8.17
CA GLU A 67 4.24 -4.77 8.05
C GLU A 67 3.95 -5.54 6.75
N ASP A 68 2.68 -5.78 6.42
CA ASP A 68 2.26 -6.41 5.17
C ASP A 68 2.76 -5.65 3.94
N LEU A 69 2.73 -4.31 4.02
CA LEU A 69 3.21 -3.42 2.96
C LEU A 69 4.73 -3.22 3.00
N LYS A 70 5.45 -3.83 3.94
CA LYS A 70 6.91 -3.66 4.14
C LYS A 70 7.30 -2.18 4.17
N ALA A 71 6.57 -1.39 4.95
CA ALA A 71 6.76 0.06 5.04
C ALA A 71 8.15 0.45 5.57
N GLY A 72 8.81 -0.44 6.31
CA GLY A 72 10.20 -0.27 6.76
C GLY A 72 10.35 0.63 7.98
N LEU A 73 9.32 0.75 8.82
CA LEU A 73 9.43 1.40 10.12
C LEU A 73 10.06 0.44 11.12
N ASP A 74 10.85 0.97 12.04
CA ASP A 74 11.40 0.22 13.16
C ASP A 74 10.38 0.08 14.31
N ASN A 75 10.63 -0.88 15.20
CA ASN A 75 9.73 -1.17 16.32
C ASN A 75 9.58 0.00 17.30
N ASP A 76 10.63 0.80 17.48
CA ASP A 76 10.61 1.93 18.41
C ASP A 76 9.70 3.03 17.85
N THR A 77 9.76 3.29 16.54
CA THR A 77 8.82 4.20 15.86
C THR A 77 7.36 3.77 16.04
N TYR A 78 7.05 2.47 16.02
CA TYR A 78 5.68 2.02 16.27
C TYR A 78 5.25 2.34 17.70
N ILE A 79 6.09 2.04 18.68
CA ILE A 79 5.82 2.27 20.10
C ILE A 79 5.60 3.76 20.39
N ASP A 80 6.47 4.63 19.85
CA ASP A 80 6.42 6.08 20.06
C ASP A 80 5.15 6.74 19.54
N VAL A 81 4.50 6.16 18.52
CA VAL A 81 3.31 6.73 17.88
C VAL A 81 2.00 6.18 18.45
N ILE A 82 2.02 4.97 19.03
CA ILE A 82 0.83 4.34 19.62
C ILE A 82 0.35 5.08 20.88
N LEU A 83 1.30 5.57 21.68
CA LEU A 83 1.09 6.31 22.93
C LEU A 83 0.63 7.76 22.68
#